data_AF-A0AAV6LYX6-F1
#
_entry.id   AF-A0AAV6LYX6-F1
#
_cell.length_a   1.000
_cell.length_b   1.000
_cell.length_c   1.000
_cell.angle_alpha   90.00
_cell.angle_beta   90.00
_cell.angle_gamma   90.00
#
_symmetry.space_group_name_H-M   'P 1'
#
loop_
_entity.id
_entity.type
_entity.pdbx_description
1 polymer ?
#
loop_
_entity_poly.entity_id
_entity_poly.type
_entity_poly.pdbx_seq_one_letter_code
_entity_poly.pdbx_strand_id
1 'polypeptide(L)'
;MAQHLSFENSATNQNGQAVAVLDRADFTTYYRCRFLSFQDTLYAKGRCQFFKECDIYGTVDFIFGDGLAMFQDCNIYARLPSNETTVTAQSKNKPSIRSGFSFQNCTVTVSLKIASSKIYLGRPWRQYSTVVFMESFLDGNVQPQGWIMWSGVPVNNLFYGEFNNRGLGADTTHRVNWPGFHVIDRQTAKKFTVENFINGTDWLPETGVLFKTGLYS
;
A
#
# COMPACT_ATOMS: atom_id res chain seq x y z
N MET A 1 -8.62 9.60 15.21
CA MET A 1 -8.83 10.09 13.84
C MET A 1 -7.95 11.32 13.60
N ALA A 2 -7.44 11.49 12.38
CA ALA A 2 -6.84 12.72 11.90
C ALA A 2 -7.43 13.09 10.53
N GLN A 3 -7.61 14.38 10.25
CA GLN A 3 -8.15 14.83 8.95
C GLN A 3 -7.57 16.18 8.53
N HIS A 4 -7.37 16.37 7.22
CA HIS A 4 -6.88 17.65 6.64
C HIS A 4 -5.53 18.12 7.22
N LEU A 5 -4.64 17.18 7.54
CA LEU A 5 -3.32 17.46 8.14
C LEU A 5 -2.18 16.85 7.33
N SER A 6 -1.01 17.48 7.40
CA SER A 6 0.25 16.93 6.85
C SER A 6 1.15 16.45 7.98
N PHE A 7 1.71 15.25 7.83
CA PHE A 7 2.75 14.70 8.69
C PHE A 7 4.02 14.57 7.87
N GLU A 8 5.09 15.26 8.27
CA GLU A 8 6.36 15.27 7.54
C GLU A 8 7.53 14.94 8.46
N ASN A 9 8.42 14.08 7.95
CA ASN A 9 9.78 13.96 8.46
C ASN A 9 10.73 14.60 7.44
N SER A 10 11.44 15.64 7.88
CA SER A 10 12.31 16.46 7.03
C SER A 10 13.77 15.97 7.01
N ALA A 11 14.06 14.76 7.46
CA ALA A 11 15.36 14.14 7.28
C ALA A 11 15.72 14.08 5.78
N THR A 12 17.00 14.23 5.46
CA THR A 12 17.43 14.18 4.06
C THR A 12 17.39 12.75 3.52
N ASN A 13 17.36 12.61 2.19
CA ASN A 13 17.35 11.30 1.53
C ASN A 13 18.64 10.47 1.73
N GLN A 14 19.65 11.01 2.40
CA GLN A 14 20.89 10.31 2.74
C GLN A 14 20.84 9.61 4.10
N ASN A 15 19.81 9.89 4.91
CA ASN A 15 19.75 9.45 6.31
C ASN A 15 19.22 8.01 6.49
N GLY A 16 18.92 7.29 5.41
CA GLY A 16 18.25 5.99 5.50
C GLY A 16 16.80 6.14 5.99
N GLN A 17 16.36 5.27 6.90
CA GLN A 17 14.99 5.26 7.42
C GLN A 17 14.61 6.55 8.16
N ALA A 18 13.46 7.14 7.81
CA ALA A 18 12.95 8.34 8.47
C ALA A 18 11.41 8.36 8.50
N VAL A 19 10.82 7.87 9.59
CA VAL A 19 9.36 7.73 9.72
C VAL A 19 8.67 9.08 9.90
N ALA A 20 7.64 9.37 9.10
CA ALA A 20 6.75 10.52 9.31
C ALA A 20 5.62 10.18 10.28
N VAL A 21 5.03 8.99 10.16
CA VAL A 21 4.00 8.49 11.07
C VAL A 21 4.25 7.02 11.41
N LEU A 22 4.27 6.74 12.71
CA LEU A 22 4.11 5.40 13.25
C LEU A 22 2.73 5.30 13.89
N ASP A 23 1.84 4.52 13.28
CA ASP A 23 0.52 4.27 13.85
C ASP A 23 0.41 2.84 14.37
N ARG A 24 0.24 2.73 15.69
CA ARG A 24 0.05 1.47 16.43
C ARG A 24 -1.37 1.32 16.99
N ALA A 25 -2.22 2.32 16.83
CA ALA A 25 -3.56 2.28 17.38
C ALA A 25 -4.48 1.44 16.48
N ASP A 26 -5.46 0.80 17.11
CA ASP A 26 -6.51 0.09 16.41
C ASP A 26 -7.65 1.06 16.06
N PHE A 27 -8.39 0.79 14.97
CA PHE A 27 -9.55 1.58 14.55
C PHE A 27 -9.22 3.05 14.27
N THR A 28 -8.12 3.27 13.54
CA THR A 28 -7.69 4.62 13.14
C THR A 28 -8.21 5.00 11.77
N THR A 29 -8.58 6.28 11.63
CA THR A 29 -8.97 6.86 10.35
C THR A 29 -8.13 8.10 10.07
N TYR A 30 -7.53 8.13 8.88
CA TYR A 30 -6.87 9.28 8.29
C TYR A 30 -7.65 9.70 7.05
N TYR A 31 -8.17 10.93 7.06
CA TYR A 31 -8.99 11.45 5.95
C TYR A 31 -8.39 12.72 5.37
N ARG A 32 -8.06 12.72 4.08
CA ARG A 32 -7.42 13.89 3.42
C ARG A 32 -6.14 14.34 4.13
N CYS A 33 -5.39 13.37 4.63
CA CYS A 33 -4.07 13.61 5.22
C CYS A 33 -2.96 13.45 4.19
N ARG A 34 -1.83 14.10 4.43
CA ARG A 34 -0.61 13.95 3.63
C ARG A 34 0.51 13.38 4.49
N PHE A 35 1.25 12.41 3.96
CA PHE A 35 2.38 11.78 4.64
C PHE A 35 3.63 11.97 3.78
N LEU A 36 4.64 12.65 4.32
CA LEU A 36 5.82 13.06 3.56
C LEU A 36 7.10 12.60 4.26
N SER A 37 7.84 11.70 3.61
CA SER A 37 9.24 11.43 3.93
C SER A 37 9.93 10.87 2.67
N PHE A 38 11.03 10.14 2.85
CA PHE A 38 11.71 9.39 1.81
C PHE A 38 11.53 7.89 2.11
N GLN A 39 12.52 7.27 2.74
CA GLN A 39 12.46 5.88 3.16
C GLN A 39 11.63 5.73 4.43
N ASP A 40 10.79 4.70 4.50
CA ASP A 40 9.98 4.33 5.66
C ASP A 40 8.96 5.42 6.08
N THR A 41 8.26 6.05 5.14
CA THR A 41 7.37 7.19 5.42
C THR A 41 6.23 6.88 6.41
N LEU A 42 5.46 5.83 6.16
CA LEU A 42 4.28 5.44 6.94
C LEU A 42 4.45 4.03 7.50
N TYR A 43 4.65 3.95 8.82
CA TYR A 43 4.70 2.69 9.56
C TYR A 43 3.30 2.34 10.06
N ALA A 44 2.57 1.54 9.27
CA ALA A 44 1.24 1.02 9.58
C ALA A 44 1.36 -0.29 10.39
N LYS A 45 1.13 -0.19 11.71
CA LYS A 45 1.32 -1.29 12.67
C LYS A 45 0.05 -1.69 13.44
N GLY A 46 -0.94 -0.81 13.51
CA GLY A 46 -2.21 -1.09 14.17
C GLY A 46 -3.11 -2.03 13.38
N ARG A 47 -4.21 -2.46 13.98
CA ARG A 47 -5.25 -3.27 13.33
C ARG A 47 -6.42 -2.39 12.93
N CYS A 48 -7.07 -2.71 11.81
CA CYS A 48 -8.21 -1.95 11.29
C CYS A 48 -7.89 -0.46 11.13
N GLN A 49 -6.89 -0.16 10.29
CA GLN A 49 -6.49 1.20 9.96
C GLN A 49 -7.10 1.58 8.61
N PHE A 50 -7.69 2.76 8.50
CA PHE A 50 -8.33 3.24 7.27
C PHE A 50 -7.75 4.59 6.83
N PHE A 51 -7.22 4.62 5.61
CA PHE A 51 -6.67 5.80 4.96
C PHE A 51 -7.56 6.14 3.77
N LYS A 52 -8.15 7.32 3.77
CA LYS A 52 -9.11 7.76 2.75
C LYS A 52 -8.70 9.10 2.15
N GLU A 53 -8.64 9.16 0.83
CA GLU A 53 -8.29 10.40 0.10
C GLU A 53 -6.94 10.99 0.57
N CYS A 54 -5.99 10.15 0.95
CA CYS A 54 -4.69 10.58 1.45
C CYS A 54 -3.65 10.67 0.33
N ASP A 55 -2.70 11.59 0.47
CA ASP A 55 -1.48 11.62 -0.35
C ASP A 55 -0.30 11.05 0.44
N ILE A 56 0.40 10.05 -0.11
CA ILE A 56 1.55 9.41 0.53
C ILE A 56 2.76 9.51 -0.38
N TYR A 57 3.83 10.15 0.10
CA TYR A 57 5.05 10.38 -0.67
C TYR A 57 6.23 9.66 -0.05
N GLY A 58 7.01 8.92 -0.86
CA GLY A 58 8.24 8.31 -0.38
C GLY A 58 9.11 7.71 -1.47
N THR A 59 10.11 6.92 -1.07
CA THR A 59 11.08 6.28 -1.98
C THR A 59 11.16 4.77 -1.74
N VAL A 60 11.75 4.35 -0.63
CA VAL A 60 11.97 2.94 -0.31
C VAL A 60 11.04 2.56 0.83
N ASP A 61 10.30 1.47 0.64
CA ASP A 61 9.46 0.81 1.63
C ASP A 61 8.52 1.79 2.35
N PHE A 62 8.00 2.78 1.61
CA PHE A 62 7.45 3.96 2.25
C PHE A 62 6.07 3.78 2.86
N ILE A 63 5.42 2.62 2.62
CA ILE A 63 4.28 2.12 3.39
C ILE A 63 4.64 0.73 3.91
N PHE A 64 4.88 0.58 5.21
CA PHE A 64 5.46 -0.64 5.76
C PHE A 64 4.90 -1.00 7.14
N GLY A 65 5.15 -2.24 7.54
CA GLY A 65 4.71 -2.78 8.84
C GLY A 65 3.86 -4.03 8.72
N ASP A 66 3.29 -4.45 9.84
CA ASP A 66 2.48 -5.66 10.00
C ASP A 66 1.03 -5.35 10.40
N GLY A 67 0.57 -4.12 10.15
CA GLY A 67 -0.81 -3.71 10.40
C GLY A 67 -1.83 -4.32 9.44
N LEU A 68 -3.12 -4.13 9.78
CA LEU A 68 -4.26 -4.45 8.91
C LEU A 68 -4.81 -3.12 8.37
N ALA A 69 -4.28 -2.67 7.24
CA ALA A 69 -4.47 -1.32 6.73
C ALA A 69 -5.17 -1.31 5.36
N MET A 70 -6.21 -0.49 5.26
CA MET A 70 -7.01 -0.26 4.07
C MET A 70 -6.79 1.17 3.57
N PHE A 71 -6.33 1.29 2.33
CA PHE A 71 -6.14 2.55 1.61
C PHE A 71 -7.21 2.63 0.53
N GLN A 72 -8.06 3.65 0.58
CA GLN A 72 -9.13 3.84 -0.38
C GLN A 72 -9.07 5.25 -0.97
N ASP A 73 -9.12 5.35 -2.30
CA ASP A 73 -9.06 6.64 -3.03
C ASP A 73 -7.80 7.47 -2.70
N CYS A 74 -6.69 6.82 -2.34
CA CYS A 74 -5.44 7.49 -1.99
C CYS A 74 -4.55 7.71 -3.22
N ASN A 75 -3.72 8.75 -3.16
CA ASN A 75 -2.65 8.96 -4.12
C ASN A 75 -1.30 8.58 -3.50
N ILE A 76 -0.50 7.85 -4.26
CA ILE A 76 0.74 7.22 -3.82
C ILE A 76 1.83 7.66 -4.79
N TYR A 77 2.80 8.40 -4.28
CA TYR A 77 3.76 9.14 -5.08
C TYR A 77 5.20 8.74 -4.78
N ALA A 78 5.90 8.25 -5.80
CA ALA A 78 7.36 8.19 -5.79
C ALA A 78 7.94 9.60 -5.75
N ARG A 79 8.73 9.92 -4.72
CA ARG A 79 9.19 11.29 -4.43
C ARG A 79 10.49 11.67 -5.16
N LEU A 80 11.33 10.70 -5.52
CA LEU A 80 12.61 10.92 -6.19
C LEU A 80 12.83 9.98 -7.40
N PRO A 81 13.65 10.39 -8.39
CA PRO A 81 14.14 9.47 -9.40
C PRO A 81 14.96 8.38 -8.72
N SER A 82 14.59 7.13 -8.95
CA SER A 82 15.26 5.96 -8.39
C SER A 82 15.12 4.79 -9.35
N ASN A 83 16.07 3.86 -9.30
CA ASN A 83 15.98 2.57 -9.98
C ASN A 83 15.24 1.51 -9.14
N GLU A 84 14.92 1.83 -7.90
CA GLU A 84 14.30 0.91 -6.94
C GLU A 84 13.44 1.68 -5.92
N THR A 85 12.33 2.26 -6.39
CA THR A 85 11.27 2.76 -5.49
C THR A 85 10.36 1.59 -5.11
N THR A 86 10.13 1.36 -3.83
CA THR A 86 9.21 0.31 -3.35
C THR A 86 8.07 0.95 -2.56
N VAL A 87 6.84 0.75 -3.03
CA VAL A 87 5.65 1.30 -2.35
C VAL A 87 5.44 0.61 -1.01
N THR A 88 5.48 -0.72 -0.99
CA THR A 88 5.17 -1.49 0.21
C THR A 88 6.29 -2.40 0.69
N ALA A 89 6.40 -2.52 2.01
CA ALA A 89 7.17 -3.57 2.69
C ALA A 89 6.36 -4.16 3.86
N GLN A 90 5.43 -5.06 3.53
CA GLN A 90 4.55 -5.68 4.53
C GLN A 90 5.27 -6.84 5.24
N SER A 91 5.08 -6.96 6.56
CA SER A 91 5.87 -7.83 7.42
C SER A 91 5.08 -8.86 8.23
N LYS A 92 3.95 -9.33 7.70
CA LYS A 92 3.26 -10.49 8.27
C LYS A 92 4.20 -11.70 8.32
N ASN A 93 4.46 -12.16 9.54
CA ASN A 93 5.47 -13.20 9.80
C ASN A 93 4.90 -14.59 10.07
N LYS A 94 3.59 -14.71 10.30
CA LYS A 94 2.88 -15.98 10.54
C LYS A 94 1.54 -16.00 9.82
N PRO A 95 1.06 -17.15 9.32
CA PRO A 95 -0.19 -17.24 8.57
C PRO A 95 -1.41 -16.91 9.43
N SER A 96 -1.36 -17.23 10.73
CA SER A 96 -2.42 -16.99 11.71
C SER A 96 -2.67 -15.52 12.05
N ILE A 97 -1.75 -14.62 11.70
CA ILE A 97 -1.89 -13.19 11.96
C ILE A 97 -2.83 -12.59 10.90
N ARG A 98 -3.92 -11.96 11.35
CA ARG A 98 -4.79 -11.16 10.49
C ARG A 98 -4.17 -9.77 10.27
N SER A 99 -3.27 -9.68 9.30
CA SER A 99 -2.68 -8.43 8.84
C SER A 99 -2.41 -8.46 7.33
N GLY A 100 -2.19 -7.28 6.76
CA GLY A 100 -1.99 -7.07 5.32
C GLY A 100 -2.37 -5.65 4.92
N PHE A 101 -1.99 -5.27 3.70
CA PHE A 101 -2.35 -3.98 3.12
C PHE A 101 -3.27 -4.16 1.91
N SER A 102 -4.34 -3.38 1.84
CA SER A 102 -5.26 -3.36 0.71
C SER A 102 -5.37 -1.95 0.16
N PHE A 103 -5.10 -1.79 -1.13
CA PHE A 103 -5.17 -0.54 -1.86
C PHE A 103 -6.32 -0.63 -2.88
N GLN A 104 -7.37 0.15 -2.65
CA GLN A 104 -8.57 0.14 -3.48
C GLN A 104 -8.82 1.50 -4.11
N ASN A 105 -8.94 1.52 -5.44
CA ASN A 105 -9.15 2.76 -6.20
C ASN A 105 -8.11 3.85 -5.91
N CYS A 106 -6.87 3.42 -5.62
CA CYS A 106 -5.74 4.31 -5.42
C CYS A 106 -5.07 4.66 -6.75
N THR A 107 -4.23 5.70 -6.73
CA THR A 107 -3.35 6.08 -7.86
C THR A 107 -1.91 5.89 -7.44
N VAL A 108 -1.14 5.06 -8.15
CA VAL A 108 0.31 4.89 -7.97
C VAL A 108 1.04 5.55 -9.13
N THR A 109 1.79 6.60 -8.86
CA THR A 109 2.55 7.36 -9.87
C THR A 109 3.74 8.08 -9.25
N VAL A 110 4.39 8.95 -10.02
CA VAL A 110 5.49 9.79 -9.57
C VAL A 110 4.97 11.14 -9.08
N SER A 111 5.67 11.78 -8.15
CA SER A 111 5.35 13.15 -7.76
C SER A 111 5.51 14.11 -8.94
N LEU A 112 4.73 15.20 -8.97
CA LEU A 112 4.83 16.24 -10.01
C LEU A 112 6.23 16.88 -10.14
N LYS A 113 7.13 16.64 -9.18
CA LYS A 113 8.49 17.19 -9.17
C LYS A 113 9.50 16.33 -9.95
N ILE A 114 9.13 15.12 -10.38
CA ILE A 114 10.04 14.20 -11.06
C ILE A 114 9.38 13.64 -12.32
N ALA A 115 10.18 13.38 -13.35
CA ALA A 115 9.69 12.86 -14.62
C ALA A 115 9.48 11.33 -14.59
N SER A 116 10.33 10.60 -13.88
CA SER A 116 10.25 9.14 -13.79
C SER A 116 10.90 8.57 -12.54
N SER A 117 10.48 7.37 -12.17
CA SER A 117 11.09 6.53 -11.14
C SER A 117 10.69 5.08 -11.42
N LYS A 118 11.59 4.11 -11.21
CA LYS A 118 11.22 2.69 -11.31
C LYS A 118 10.47 2.28 -10.06
N ILE A 119 9.14 2.13 -10.18
CA ILE A 119 8.27 1.79 -9.05
C ILE A 119 7.99 0.29 -9.04
N TYR A 120 8.19 -0.33 -7.87
CA TYR A 120 7.68 -1.65 -7.53
C TYR A 120 6.57 -1.48 -6.49
N LEU A 121 5.45 -2.20 -6.67
CA LEU A 121 4.31 -2.24 -5.77
C LEU A 121 4.71 -2.70 -4.36
N GLY A 122 5.76 -3.53 -4.26
CA GLY A 122 6.38 -3.83 -2.99
C GLY A 122 7.41 -4.94 -3.02
N ARG A 123 7.94 -5.23 -1.83
CA ARG A 123 8.83 -6.35 -1.54
C ARG A 123 8.52 -6.97 -0.18
N PRO A 124 8.63 -8.30 -0.02
CA PRO A 124 8.17 -8.99 1.18
C PRO A 124 9.18 -8.83 2.32
N TRP A 125 8.91 -7.95 3.29
CA TRP A 125 9.78 -7.83 4.46
C TRP A 125 9.76 -9.12 5.32
N ARG A 126 8.66 -9.88 5.26
CA ARG A 126 8.54 -11.22 5.88
C ARG A 126 7.81 -12.21 4.97
N GLN A 127 7.99 -13.50 5.25
CA GLN A 127 7.61 -14.63 4.39
C GLN A 127 6.09 -14.79 4.14
N TYR A 128 5.21 -14.18 4.96
CA TYR A 128 3.75 -14.22 4.76
C TYR A 128 3.20 -12.84 4.35
N SER A 129 4.05 -11.98 3.79
CA SER A 129 3.70 -10.64 3.34
C SER A 129 2.39 -10.64 2.54
N THR A 130 1.43 -9.80 2.90
CA THR A 130 0.11 -9.77 2.25
C THR A 130 -0.21 -8.36 1.76
N VAL A 131 -0.29 -8.16 0.45
CA VAL A 131 -0.56 -6.86 -0.18
C VAL A 131 -1.48 -7.05 -1.39
N VAL A 132 -2.52 -6.23 -1.51
CA VAL A 132 -3.42 -6.24 -2.68
C VAL A 132 -3.56 -4.84 -3.26
N PHE A 133 -3.36 -4.70 -4.56
CA PHE A 133 -3.76 -3.52 -5.34
C PHE A 133 -4.95 -3.87 -6.21
N MET A 134 -6.07 -3.22 -5.99
CA MET A 134 -7.30 -3.49 -6.72
C MET A 134 -8.02 -2.23 -7.17
N GLU A 135 -8.66 -2.30 -8.34
CA GLU A 135 -9.41 -1.21 -8.94
C GLU A 135 -8.60 0.09 -8.99
N SER A 136 -7.27 0.01 -9.04
CA SER A 136 -6.35 1.14 -8.86
C SER A 136 -5.72 1.55 -10.19
N PHE A 137 -5.36 2.82 -10.31
CA PHE A 137 -4.56 3.30 -11.44
C PHE A 137 -3.07 3.09 -11.17
N LEU A 138 -2.42 2.31 -12.02
CA LEU A 138 -0.99 2.05 -12.01
C LEU A 138 -0.36 2.73 -13.23
N ASP A 139 0.43 3.78 -12.98
CA ASP A 139 1.14 4.53 -14.00
C ASP A 139 2.24 3.69 -14.69
N GLY A 140 2.67 4.08 -15.88
CA GLY A 140 3.72 3.41 -16.67
C GLY A 140 5.11 3.41 -16.01
N ASN A 141 5.28 4.10 -14.88
CA ASN A 141 6.46 4.02 -14.02
C ASN A 141 6.51 2.72 -13.18
N VAL A 142 5.36 2.05 -12.98
CA VAL A 142 5.31 0.73 -12.34
C VAL A 142 5.97 -0.29 -13.26
N GLN A 143 7.00 -0.97 -12.74
CA GLN A 143 7.80 -1.89 -13.53
C GLN A 143 6.97 -3.11 -13.96
N PRO A 144 7.22 -3.70 -15.15
CA PRO A 144 6.48 -4.87 -15.64
C PRO A 144 6.47 -6.04 -14.65
N GLN A 145 7.57 -6.24 -13.91
CA GLN A 145 7.69 -7.24 -12.85
C GLN A 145 6.70 -7.01 -11.70
N GLY A 146 6.30 -5.76 -11.46
CA GLY A 146 5.37 -5.31 -10.41
C GLY A 146 5.96 -5.35 -9.01
N TRP A 147 6.64 -6.44 -8.67
CA TRP A 147 7.13 -6.76 -7.33
C TRP A 147 8.62 -7.12 -7.38
N ILE A 148 9.35 -6.87 -6.30
CA ILE A 148 10.79 -7.19 -6.21
C ILE A 148 11.10 -8.05 -4.97
N MET A 149 12.07 -8.95 -5.10
CA MET A 149 12.43 -9.87 -4.02
C MET A 149 13.07 -9.11 -2.86
N TRP A 150 12.84 -9.61 -1.64
CA TRP A 150 13.65 -9.28 -0.48
C TRP A 150 14.68 -10.39 -0.28
N SER A 151 15.96 -10.05 -0.22
CA SER A 151 17.04 -11.04 -0.11
C SER A 151 16.86 -11.94 1.11
N GLY A 152 16.82 -13.25 0.89
CA GLY A 152 16.64 -14.26 1.95
C GLY A 152 15.21 -14.46 2.44
N VAL A 153 14.20 -13.80 1.87
CA VAL A 153 12.78 -14.03 2.22
C VAL A 153 12.10 -14.89 1.15
N PRO A 154 11.55 -16.07 1.50
CA PRO A 154 10.81 -16.91 0.55
C PRO A 154 9.57 -16.21 0.00
N VAL A 155 9.28 -16.44 -1.29
CA VAL A 155 8.13 -15.86 -2.01
C VAL A 155 6.96 -16.85 -2.19
N ASN A 156 7.05 -18.02 -1.54
CA ASN A 156 6.06 -19.09 -1.73
C ASN A 156 4.80 -18.86 -0.88
N ASN A 157 4.95 -18.22 0.28
CA ASN A 157 3.91 -18.11 1.31
C ASN A 157 3.31 -16.70 1.43
N LEU A 158 3.84 -15.74 0.67
CA LEU A 158 3.26 -14.40 0.57
C LEU A 158 1.96 -14.44 -0.23
N PHE A 159 1.16 -13.38 -0.14
CA PHE A 159 -0.02 -13.17 -0.96
C PHE A 159 0.01 -11.77 -1.57
N TYR A 160 0.46 -11.67 -2.81
CA TYR A 160 0.46 -10.44 -3.60
C TYR A 160 -0.61 -10.52 -4.68
N GLY A 161 -1.66 -9.71 -4.53
CA GLY A 161 -2.84 -9.75 -5.38
C GLY A 161 -2.99 -8.49 -6.24
N GLU A 162 -3.35 -8.68 -7.50
CA GLU A 162 -3.80 -7.60 -8.39
C GLU A 162 -5.18 -7.91 -8.97
N PHE A 163 -6.11 -6.94 -8.93
CA PHE A 163 -7.48 -7.09 -9.45
C PHE A 163 -7.96 -5.84 -10.16
N ASN A 164 -8.35 -5.96 -11.44
CA ASN A 164 -9.02 -4.90 -12.20
C ASN A 164 -8.30 -3.53 -12.11
N ASN A 165 -6.97 -3.53 -12.07
CA ASN A 165 -6.17 -2.31 -12.12
C ASN A 165 -6.19 -1.74 -13.54
N ARG A 166 -5.97 -0.43 -13.66
CA ARG A 166 -5.99 0.32 -14.93
C ARG A 166 -4.72 1.14 -15.09
N GLY A 167 -4.45 1.60 -16.30
CA GLY A 167 -3.23 2.35 -16.64
C GLY A 167 -2.13 1.47 -17.23
N LEU A 168 -1.08 2.10 -17.76
CA LEU A 168 -0.02 1.40 -18.49
C LEU A 168 0.78 0.43 -17.61
N GLY A 169 0.90 0.71 -16.31
CA GLY A 169 1.59 -0.16 -15.34
C GLY A 169 0.74 -1.34 -14.85
N ALA A 170 -0.53 -1.44 -15.26
CA ALA A 170 -1.44 -2.48 -14.80
C ALA A 170 -1.36 -3.79 -15.59
N ASP A 171 -0.59 -3.84 -16.68
CA ASP A 171 -0.40 -5.08 -17.44
C ASP A 171 0.32 -6.13 -16.58
N THR A 172 -0.32 -7.27 -16.38
CA THR A 172 0.18 -8.37 -15.55
C THR A 172 0.93 -9.45 -16.33
N THR A 173 1.01 -9.37 -17.67
CA THR A 173 1.61 -10.42 -18.52
C THR A 173 3.10 -10.67 -18.26
N HIS A 174 3.80 -9.68 -17.71
CA HIS A 174 5.23 -9.71 -17.40
C HIS A 174 5.55 -9.65 -15.90
N ARG A 175 4.56 -9.89 -15.05
CA ARG A 175 4.75 -9.94 -13.60
C ARG A 175 5.70 -11.06 -13.20
N VAL A 176 6.23 -10.95 -11.99
CA VAL A 176 7.01 -12.02 -11.37
C VAL A 176 6.26 -13.35 -11.38
N ASN A 177 6.97 -14.44 -11.66
CA ASN A 177 6.42 -15.81 -11.63
C ASN A 177 6.63 -16.43 -10.24
N TRP A 178 6.08 -15.80 -9.20
CA TRP A 178 6.17 -16.29 -7.82
C TRP A 178 4.92 -17.10 -7.44
N PRO A 179 5.03 -18.19 -6.67
CA PRO A 179 3.86 -18.93 -6.22
C PRO A 179 2.87 -18.09 -5.39
N GLY A 180 3.36 -17.09 -4.66
CA GLY A 180 2.52 -16.17 -3.87
C GLY A 180 1.98 -14.96 -4.63
N PHE A 181 2.30 -14.80 -5.92
CA PHE A 181 1.72 -13.74 -6.76
C PHE A 181 0.45 -14.25 -7.45
N HIS A 182 -0.58 -13.40 -7.49
CA HIS A 182 -1.89 -13.75 -8.02
C HIS A 182 -2.53 -12.58 -8.77
N VAL A 183 -2.96 -12.82 -10.01
CA VAL A 183 -4.04 -12.05 -10.61
C VAL A 183 -5.33 -12.66 -10.09
N ILE A 184 -6.00 -11.96 -9.17
CA ILE A 184 -7.10 -12.54 -8.39
C ILE A 184 -8.45 -12.34 -9.10
N ASP A 185 -9.41 -13.18 -8.77
CA ASP A 185 -10.79 -13.05 -9.27
C ASP A 185 -11.63 -12.12 -8.39
N ARG A 186 -12.85 -11.81 -8.84
CA ARG A 186 -13.78 -10.93 -8.12
C ARG A 186 -14.13 -11.45 -6.73
N GLN A 187 -14.28 -12.77 -6.55
CA GLN A 187 -14.65 -13.35 -5.26
C GLN A 187 -13.51 -13.23 -4.23
N THR A 188 -12.27 -13.39 -4.69
CA THR A 188 -11.08 -13.18 -3.86
C THR A 188 -10.91 -11.70 -3.55
N ALA A 189 -11.08 -10.81 -4.54
CA ALA A 189 -10.97 -9.36 -4.35
C ALA A 189 -11.96 -8.83 -3.30
N LYS A 190 -13.19 -9.35 -3.23
CA LYS A 190 -14.17 -8.98 -2.21
C LYS A 190 -13.65 -9.12 -0.78
N LYS A 191 -12.76 -10.10 -0.51
CA LYS A 191 -12.17 -10.32 0.83
C LYS A 191 -11.26 -9.18 1.27
N PHE A 192 -10.79 -8.34 0.34
CA PHE A 192 -9.88 -7.22 0.58
C PHE A 192 -10.60 -5.86 0.59
N THR A 193 -11.93 -5.84 0.52
CA THR A 193 -12.75 -4.61 0.59
C THR A 193 -12.91 -4.09 2.02
N VAL A 194 -13.37 -2.85 2.19
CA VAL A 194 -13.58 -2.24 3.52
C VAL A 194 -14.43 -3.13 4.43
N GLU A 195 -15.55 -3.63 3.92
CA GLU A 195 -16.48 -4.48 4.66
C GLU A 195 -15.80 -5.76 5.17
N ASN A 196 -15.06 -6.47 4.32
CA ASN A 196 -14.56 -7.80 4.67
C ASN A 196 -13.15 -7.78 5.28
N PHE A 197 -12.29 -6.86 4.85
CA PHE A 197 -10.88 -6.86 5.22
C PHE A 197 -10.67 -6.30 6.62
N ILE A 198 -11.26 -5.14 6.90
CA ILE A 198 -11.12 -4.39 8.17
C ILE A 198 -12.43 -4.32 8.98
N ASN A 199 -13.46 -5.07 8.58
CA ASN A 199 -14.80 -5.01 9.19
C ASN A 199 -15.31 -3.56 9.27
N GLY A 200 -15.06 -2.76 8.22
CA GLY A 200 -15.20 -1.30 8.29
C GLY A 200 -16.63 -0.81 8.52
N THR A 201 -17.63 -1.62 8.17
CA THR A 201 -19.05 -1.31 8.43
C THR A 201 -19.37 -1.17 9.91
N ASP A 202 -18.57 -1.80 10.78
CA ASP A 202 -18.85 -1.87 12.21
C ASP A 202 -18.37 -0.63 12.96
N TRP A 203 -17.42 0.13 12.40
CA TRP A 203 -16.74 1.20 13.14
C TRP A 203 -16.49 2.49 12.34
N LEU A 204 -16.38 2.43 11.01
CA LEU A 204 -16.20 3.64 10.20
C LEU A 204 -17.40 4.60 10.21
N PRO A 205 -18.68 4.17 10.34
CA PRO A 205 -19.80 5.11 10.42
C PRO A 205 -19.67 6.15 11.53
N GLU A 206 -19.05 5.79 12.67
CA GLU A 206 -18.84 6.69 13.80
C GLU A 206 -17.85 7.82 13.49
N THR A 207 -17.02 7.66 12.45
CA THR A 207 -16.01 8.64 12.05
C THR A 207 -16.58 9.77 11.19
N GLY A 208 -17.78 9.57 10.61
CA GLY A 208 -18.38 10.50 9.64
C GLY A 208 -17.70 10.53 8.26
N VAL A 209 -16.63 9.77 8.05
CA VAL A 209 -15.93 9.68 6.76
C VAL A 209 -16.70 8.75 5.83
N LEU A 210 -16.99 9.20 4.61
CA LEU A 210 -17.62 8.37 3.59
C LEU A 210 -16.64 7.32 3.06
N PHE A 211 -17.11 6.09 2.89
CA PHE A 211 -16.32 4.99 2.35
C PHE A 211 -17.15 4.09 1.46
N LYS A 212 -16.49 3.45 0.50
CA LYS A 212 -17.08 2.38 -0.29
C LYS A 212 -16.88 1.06 0.46
N THR A 213 -17.97 0.35 0.75
CA THR A 213 -17.95 -0.90 1.52
C THR A 213 -17.30 -2.05 0.75
N GLY A 214 -17.75 -2.28 -0.48
CA GLY A 214 -17.33 -3.37 -1.38
C GLY A 214 -16.47 -2.90 -2.56
N LEU A 215 -16.54 -3.63 -3.68
CA LEU A 215 -15.89 -3.26 -4.94
C LEU A 215 -16.60 -2.06 -5.61
N TYR A 216 -15.87 -1.28 -6.41
CA TYR A 216 -16.42 -0.19 -7.22
C TYR A 216 -17.13 -0.70 -8.47
N SER A 217 -16.65 -1.81 -9.02
CA SER A 217 -17.20 -2.51 -10.20
C SER A 217 -18.03 -3.73 -9.87
#